data_AF-A0A6G1GMW8-F1
#
_entry.id   AF-A0A6G1GMW8-F1
#
_cell.length_a   1.000
_cell.length_b   1.000
_cell.length_c   1.000
_cell.angle_alpha   90.00
_cell.angle_beta   90.00
_cell.angle_gamma   90.00
#
_symmetry.space_group_name_H-M   'P 1'
#
loop_
_entity.id
_entity.type
_entity.pdbx_description
1 polymer ?
#
loop_
_entity_poly.entity_id
_entity_poly.type
_entity_poly.pdbx_seq_one_letter_code
_entity_poly.pdbx_strand_id
1 'polypeptide(L)'
;MAERNQLVIVPRIPSSTFFRMSTELQLMTLKQMTPETYISFMFASYDILSYWFPDLVPPCRPSILANLITPPRRTSALTRLPAELLLMILKDLDMKDYMAFALSNYHALRDTGIAPVLSEETLDTLKKAMLREVINPLEHEGKGFSLHGQ
;
A
#
# COMPACT_ATOMS: atom_id res chain seq x y z
N MET A 1 -3.73 37.23 13.85
CA MET A 1 -3.77 36.27 12.73
C MET A 1 -2.70 35.23 13.01
N ALA A 2 -3.09 34.05 13.52
CA ALA A 2 -2.15 32.99 13.83
C ALA A 2 -2.03 32.06 12.62
N GLU A 3 -0.86 32.04 11.98
CA GLU A 3 -0.51 31.05 10.96
C GLU A 3 -0.58 29.66 11.60
N ARG A 4 -1.58 28.87 11.19
CA ARG A 4 -1.59 27.43 11.45
C ARG A 4 -0.50 26.83 10.58
N ASN A 5 0.68 26.59 11.17
CA ASN A 5 1.70 25.72 10.63
C ASN A 5 1.05 24.35 10.35
N GLN A 6 0.65 24.11 9.11
CA GLN A 6 0.25 22.79 8.65
C GLN A 6 1.50 21.91 8.70
N LEU A 7 1.53 20.98 9.65
CA LEU A 7 2.58 19.97 9.74
C LEU A 7 2.44 19.04 8.52
N VAL A 8 3.12 19.36 7.43
CA VAL A 8 3.26 18.44 6.30
C VAL A 8 4.17 17.32 6.76
N ILE A 9 3.59 16.17 7.11
CA ILE A 9 4.35 14.97 7.48
C ILE A 9 4.92 14.38 6.20
N VAL A 10 6.04 14.87 5.68
CA VAL A 10 6.71 14.26 4.53
C VAL A 10 7.45 13.01 5.00
N PRO A 11 7.28 11.83 4.37
CA PRO A 11 8.08 10.66 4.72
C PRO A 11 9.54 10.97 4.38
N ARG A 12 10.48 10.55 5.26
CA ARG A 12 11.91 10.71 4.97
C ARG A 12 12.23 10.04 3.64
N ILE A 13 13.16 10.62 2.88
CA ILE A 13 13.66 10.00 1.66
C ILE A 13 14.15 8.60 2.05
N PRO A 14 13.52 7.54 1.51
CA PRO A 14 13.89 6.19 1.87
C PRO A 14 15.33 5.93 1.43
N SER A 15 16.18 5.51 2.36
CA SER A 15 17.59 5.19 2.11
C SER A 15 17.80 3.94 1.25
N SER A 16 16.72 3.29 0.82
CA SER A 16 16.78 2.03 0.09
C SER A 16 17.22 2.25 -1.35
N THR A 17 18.03 1.35 -1.87
CA THR A 17 18.50 1.37 -3.27
C THR A 17 17.34 1.38 -4.26
N PHE A 18 16.22 0.73 -3.93
CA PHE A 18 15.02 0.68 -4.77
C PHE A 18 14.51 2.09 -5.12
N PHE A 19 14.40 2.97 -4.13
CA PHE A 19 13.89 4.33 -4.34
C PHE A 19 14.88 5.27 -5.03
N ARG A 20 16.14 4.84 -5.24
CA ARG A 20 17.16 5.58 -6.02
C ARG A 20 17.18 5.22 -7.50
N MET A 21 16.47 4.16 -7.90
CA MET A 21 16.35 3.73 -9.30
C MET A 21 15.39 4.63 -10.08
N SER A 22 15.39 4.53 -11.42
CA SER A 22 14.38 5.20 -12.25
C SER A 22 12.99 4.61 -11.99
N THR A 23 11.93 5.40 -12.21
CA THR A 23 10.54 4.95 -12.05
C THR A 23 10.23 3.71 -12.89
N GLU A 24 10.75 3.64 -14.12
CA GLU A 24 10.60 2.47 -14.98
C GLU A 24 11.21 1.21 -14.35
N LEU A 25 12.43 1.30 -13.81
CA LEU A 25 13.10 0.19 -13.14
C LEU A 25 12.38 -0.21 -11.84
N GLN A 26 11.84 0.75 -11.10
CA GLN A 26 11.03 0.47 -9.91
C GLN A 26 9.78 -0.32 -10.29
N LEU A 27 9.03 0.14 -11.29
CA LEU A 27 7.84 -0.57 -11.77
C LEU A 27 8.21 -1.97 -12.31
N MET A 28 9.26 -2.08 -13.11
CA MET A 28 9.73 -3.36 -13.63
C MET A 28 10.15 -4.33 -12.52
N THR A 29 10.79 -3.82 -11.46
CA THR A 29 11.17 -4.61 -10.28
C THR A 29 9.93 -5.08 -9.54
N LEU A 30 8.97 -4.18 -9.30
CA LEU A 30 7.70 -4.52 -8.65
C LEU A 30 6.91 -5.58 -9.43
N LYS A 31 6.88 -5.51 -10.76
CA LYS A 31 6.21 -6.52 -11.62
C LYS A 31 6.83 -7.91 -11.53
N GLN A 32 8.12 -8.00 -11.20
CA GLN A 32 8.85 -9.27 -11.13
C GLN A 32 8.84 -9.90 -9.73
N MET A 33 8.36 -9.18 -8.71
CA MET A 33 8.26 -9.72 -7.36
C MET A 33 7.27 -10.88 -7.31
N THR A 34 7.56 -11.88 -6.49
CA THR A 34 6.54 -12.87 -6.14
C THR A 34 5.39 -12.20 -5.39
N PRO A 35 4.17 -12.74 -5.44
CA PRO A 35 3.03 -12.20 -4.71
C PRO A 35 3.31 -11.89 -3.23
N GLU A 36 3.97 -12.81 -2.55
CA GLU A 36 4.33 -12.73 -1.13
C GLU A 36 5.35 -11.62 -0.88
N THR A 37 6.35 -11.52 -1.76
CA THR A 37 7.40 -10.50 -1.69
C THR A 37 6.82 -9.11 -1.92
N TYR A 38 5.94 -8.98 -2.92
CA TYR A 38 5.27 -7.73 -3.24
C TYR A 38 4.38 -7.27 -2.08
N ILE A 39 3.59 -8.19 -1.49
CA ILE A 39 2.76 -7.89 -0.31
C ILE A 39 3.62 -7.48 0.89
N SER A 40 4.73 -8.17 1.14
CA SER A 40 5.62 -7.81 2.24
C SER A 40 6.23 -6.43 2.05
N PHE A 41 6.72 -6.15 0.84
CA PHE A 41 7.29 -4.86 0.47
C PHE A 41 6.27 -3.72 0.56
N MET A 42 5.05 -3.92 0.05
CA MET A 42 4.02 -2.89 0.03
C MET A 42 3.60 -2.46 1.44
N PHE A 43 3.50 -3.42 2.37
CA PHE A 43 3.16 -3.12 3.76
C PHE A 43 4.31 -2.40 4.46
N ALA A 44 5.54 -2.90 4.30
CA ALA A 44 6.72 -2.29 4.93
C ALA A 44 7.01 -0.86 4.42
N SER A 45 6.67 -0.57 3.17
CA SER A 45 6.98 0.71 2.50
C SER A 45 5.75 1.56 2.23
N TYR A 46 4.63 1.28 2.90
CA TYR A 46 3.32 1.84 2.55
C TYR A 46 3.30 3.38 2.54
N ASP A 47 3.87 4.00 3.57
CA ASP A 47 3.89 5.46 3.76
C ASP A 47 4.69 6.21 2.69
N ILE A 48 5.72 5.56 2.18
CA ILE A 48 6.56 6.03 1.08
C ILE A 48 5.82 5.82 -0.23
N LEU A 49 5.30 4.61 -0.47
CA LEU A 49 4.60 4.29 -1.70
C LEU A 49 3.36 5.18 -1.89
N SER A 50 2.58 5.44 -0.84
CA SER A 50 1.41 6.32 -0.91
C SER A 50 1.76 7.78 -1.21
N TYR A 51 2.97 8.22 -0.87
CA TYR A 51 3.45 9.57 -1.12
C TYR A 51 4.05 9.75 -2.52
N TRP A 52 4.83 8.77 -2.98
CA TRP A 52 5.56 8.84 -4.25
C TRP A 52 4.77 8.26 -5.43
N PHE A 53 3.87 7.31 -5.18
CA PHE A 53 3.03 6.65 -6.20
C PHE A 53 1.54 6.68 -5.79
N PRO A 54 0.94 7.88 -5.65
CA PRO A 54 -0.44 8.01 -5.18
C PRO A 54 -1.46 7.33 -6.09
N ASP A 55 -1.17 7.18 -7.39
CA ASP A 55 -2.07 6.50 -8.33
C ASP A 55 -2.03 4.97 -8.20
N LEU A 56 -0.93 4.44 -7.66
CA LEU A 56 -0.69 3.00 -7.49
C LEU A 56 -1.22 2.50 -6.16
N VAL A 57 -1.10 3.32 -5.11
CA VAL A 57 -1.43 2.94 -3.75
C VAL A 57 -2.84 3.40 -3.40
N PRO A 58 -3.77 2.48 -3.11
CA PRO A 58 -5.08 2.87 -2.64
C PRO A 58 -4.98 3.60 -1.29
N PRO A 59 -5.89 4.53 -0.97
CA PRO A 59 -5.88 5.23 0.32
C PRO A 59 -6.14 4.27 1.50
N CYS A 60 -5.36 4.39 2.58
CA CYS A 60 -5.53 3.56 3.78
C CYS A 60 -6.66 4.09 4.65
N ARG A 61 -7.90 3.77 4.30
CA ARG A 61 -9.07 4.22 5.07
C ARG A 61 -9.06 3.68 6.51
N PRO A 62 -9.65 4.39 7.49
CA PRO A 62 -9.77 3.89 8.87
C PRO A 62 -10.41 2.50 8.98
N SER A 63 -11.35 2.18 8.09
CA SER A 63 -11.98 0.85 8.04
C SER A 63 -11.00 -0.25 7.61
N ILE A 64 -10.10 0.03 6.67
CA ILE A 64 -9.07 -0.91 6.23
C ILE A 64 -8.09 -1.13 7.38
N LEU A 65 -7.59 -0.06 7.99
CA LEU A 65 -6.69 -0.17 9.13
C LEU A 65 -7.31 -0.94 10.30
N ALA A 66 -8.58 -0.68 10.63
CA ALA A 66 -9.29 -1.43 11.66
C ALA A 66 -9.37 -2.93 11.32
N ASN A 67 -9.63 -3.26 10.05
CA ASN A 67 -9.64 -4.62 9.55
C ASN A 67 -8.25 -5.28 9.50
N LEU A 68 -7.15 -4.53 9.47
CA LEU A 68 -5.79 -5.11 9.56
C LEU A 68 -5.44 -5.51 11.00
N ILE A 69 -5.93 -4.73 11.96
CA ILE A 69 -5.67 -4.96 13.40
C ILE A 69 -6.60 -6.04 13.95
N THR A 70 -7.89 -5.97 13.60
CA THR A 70 -8.92 -6.86 14.13
C THR A 70 -9.55 -7.65 12.98
N PRO A 71 -9.52 -9.00 13.02
CA PRO A 71 -10.15 -9.79 11.99
C PRO A 71 -11.64 -9.50 11.90
N PRO A 72 -12.20 -9.40 10.68
CA PRO A 72 -13.61 -9.10 10.51
C PRO A 72 -14.47 -10.21 11.12
N ARG A 73 -15.56 -9.82 11.81
CA ARG A 73 -16.51 -10.77 12.43
C ARG A 73 -17.12 -11.75 11.43
N ARG A 74 -17.17 -11.39 10.15
CA ARG A 74 -17.60 -12.28 9.07
C ARG A 74 -16.37 -12.67 8.26
N THR A 75 -16.12 -13.98 8.17
CA THR A 75 -15.13 -14.53 7.26
C THR A 75 -15.59 -14.28 5.82
N SER A 76 -14.71 -13.71 4.98
CA SER A 76 -15.03 -13.53 3.57
C SER A 76 -15.06 -14.90 2.88
N ALA A 77 -15.76 -15.01 1.75
CA ALA A 77 -15.70 -16.24 0.94
C ALA A 77 -14.26 -16.60 0.53
N LEU A 78 -13.38 -15.59 0.45
CA LEU A 78 -11.97 -15.75 0.11
C LEU A 78 -11.17 -16.51 1.16
N THR A 79 -11.58 -16.49 2.44
CA THR A 79 -10.89 -17.30 3.48
C THR A 79 -11.11 -18.80 3.31
N ARG A 80 -12.03 -19.21 2.42
CA ARG A 80 -12.32 -20.62 2.11
C ARG A 80 -11.61 -21.09 0.84
N LEU A 81 -10.98 -20.18 0.10
CA LEU A 81 -10.26 -20.52 -1.11
C LEU A 81 -8.89 -21.12 -0.75
N PRO A 82 -8.43 -22.14 -1.48
CA PRO A 82 -7.03 -22.56 -1.45
C PRO A 82 -6.09 -21.43 -1.82
N ALA A 83 -4.86 -21.47 -1.29
CA ALA A 83 -3.82 -20.47 -1.54
C ALA A 83 -3.55 -20.30 -3.04
N GLU A 84 -3.62 -21.37 -3.82
CA GLU A 84 -3.37 -21.39 -5.26
C GLU A 84 -4.39 -20.52 -6.01
N LEU A 85 -5.67 -20.57 -5.63
CA LEU A 85 -6.70 -19.74 -6.25
C LEU A 85 -6.53 -18.26 -5.90
N LEU A 86 -6.14 -17.96 -4.65
CA LEU A 86 -5.81 -16.59 -4.25
C LEU A 86 -4.60 -16.06 -5.03
N LEU A 87 -3.56 -16.88 -5.23
CA LEU A 87 -2.40 -16.52 -6.05
C LEU A 87 -2.76 -16.33 -7.52
N MET A 88 -3.66 -17.15 -8.07
CA MET A 88 -4.17 -16.96 -9.44
C MET A 88 -4.92 -15.64 -9.58
N ILE A 89 -5.76 -15.28 -8.61
CA ILE A 89 -6.43 -13.98 -8.57
C ILE A 89 -5.39 -12.87 -8.55
N LEU A 90 -4.44 -12.91 -7.60
CA LEU A 90 -3.40 -11.89 -7.44
C LEU A 90 -2.56 -11.70 -8.71
N LYS A 91 -2.26 -12.77 -9.45
CA LYS A 91 -1.49 -12.70 -10.71
C LYS A 91 -2.24 -12.03 -11.86
N ASP A 92 -3.57 -12.03 -11.83
CA ASP A 92 -4.41 -11.45 -12.88
C ASP A 92 -4.75 -9.97 -12.61
N LEU A 93 -4.45 -9.48 -11.40
CA LEU A 93 -4.67 -8.08 -11.03
C LEU A 93 -3.53 -7.20 -11.54
N ASP A 94 -3.87 -5.99 -11.97
CA ASP A 94 -2.87 -4.93 -12.11
C ASP A 94 -2.32 -4.53 -10.73
N MET A 95 -1.20 -3.79 -10.69
CA MET A 95 -0.58 -3.44 -9.41
C MET A 95 -1.49 -2.68 -8.45
N LYS A 96 -2.36 -1.80 -8.97
CA LYS A 96 -3.22 -0.96 -8.15
C LYS A 96 -4.30 -1.81 -7.51
N ASP A 97 -4.97 -2.64 -8.32
CA ASP A 97 -6.00 -3.55 -7.86
C ASP A 97 -5.41 -4.64 -6.96
N TYR A 98 -4.18 -5.08 -7.24
CA TYR A 98 -3.43 -5.97 -6.38
C TYR A 98 -3.31 -5.37 -4.98
N MET A 99 -2.83 -4.13 -4.87
CA MET A 99 -2.64 -3.48 -3.57
C MET A 99 -3.98 -3.30 -2.82
N ALA A 100 -5.03 -2.89 -3.53
CA ALA A 100 -6.37 -2.73 -2.96
C ALA A 100 -6.93 -4.06 -2.46
N PHE A 101 -6.72 -5.14 -3.22
CA PHE A 101 -7.12 -6.49 -2.86
C PHE A 101 -6.36 -6.98 -1.63
N ALA A 102 -5.04 -6.79 -1.58
CA ALA A 102 -4.20 -7.23 -0.48
C ALA A 102 -4.56 -6.54 0.85
N LEU A 103 -4.83 -5.23 0.82
CA LEU A 103 -5.29 -4.48 2.00
C LEU A 103 -6.67 -4.95 2.47
N SER A 104 -7.61 -5.11 1.54
CA SER A 104 -9.01 -5.44 1.87
C SER A 104 -9.18 -6.87 2.35
N ASN A 105 -8.30 -7.77 1.92
CA ASN A 105 -8.39 -9.22 2.16
C ASN A 105 -7.19 -9.76 2.93
N TYR A 106 -6.47 -8.90 3.66
CA TYR A 106 -5.25 -9.24 4.40
C TYR A 106 -5.38 -10.51 5.23
N HIS A 107 -6.48 -10.66 5.98
CA HIS A 107 -6.70 -11.85 6.80
C HIS A 107 -6.79 -13.14 5.99
N ALA A 108 -7.49 -13.14 4.86
CA ALA A 108 -7.56 -14.31 4.00
C ALA A 108 -6.16 -14.68 3.48
N LEU A 109 -5.40 -13.69 3.01
CA LEU A 109 -4.05 -13.90 2.50
C LEU A 109 -3.06 -14.35 3.57
N ARG A 110 -3.19 -13.83 4.80
CA ARG A 110 -2.36 -14.21 5.94
C ARG A 110 -2.65 -15.64 6.38
N ASP A 111 -3.94 -15.99 6.49
CA ASP A 111 -4.36 -17.29 6.97
C ASP A 111 -3.99 -18.41 5.98
N THR A 112 -3.82 -18.08 4.68
CA THR A 112 -3.28 -18.99 3.66
C THR A 112 -1.76 -18.91 3.47
N GLY A 113 -1.05 -18.13 4.29
CA GLY A 113 0.41 -18.01 4.26
C GLY A 113 1.00 -17.17 3.13
N ILE A 114 0.18 -16.40 2.41
CA ILE A 114 0.61 -15.52 1.30
C ILE A 114 1.07 -14.15 1.84
N ALA A 115 0.34 -13.59 2.81
CA ALA A 115 0.68 -12.32 3.44
C ALA A 115 1.44 -12.54 4.75
N PRO A 116 2.43 -11.68 5.08
CA PRO A 116 3.16 -11.78 6.34
C PRO A 116 2.30 -11.34 7.53
N VAL A 117 2.71 -11.73 8.73
CA VAL A 117 2.21 -11.11 9.96
C VAL A 117 2.73 -9.67 10.02
N LEU A 118 1.84 -8.69 10.17
CA LEU A 118 2.24 -7.28 10.28
C LEU A 118 2.82 -7.01 11.67
N SER A 119 3.99 -6.39 11.72
CA SER A 119 4.58 -5.91 12.97
C SER A 119 3.88 -4.65 13.47
N GLU A 120 4.06 -4.31 14.74
CA GLU A 120 3.56 -3.04 15.30
C GLU A 120 4.13 -1.82 14.57
N GLU A 121 5.39 -1.88 14.14
CA GLU A 121 6.04 -0.83 13.34
C GLU A 121 5.32 -0.64 12.00
N THR A 122 5.02 -1.74 11.28
CA THR A 122 4.28 -1.66 10.01
C THR A 122 2.89 -1.09 10.20
N LEU A 123 2.19 -1.45 11.28
CA LEU A 123 0.88 -0.89 11.62
C LEU A 123 0.97 0.61 11.97
N ASP A 124 2.04 1.06 12.61
CA ASP A 124 2.29 2.49 12.89
C ASP A 124 2.56 3.27 11.60
N THR A 125 3.32 2.69 10.66
CA THR A 125 3.54 3.25 9.32
C THR A 125 2.22 3.44 8.55
N LEU A 126 1.35 2.43 8.56
CA LEU A 126 0.01 2.51 7.96
C LEU A 126 -0.86 3.59 8.62
N LYS A 127 -0.82 3.71 9.96
CA LYS A 127 -1.51 4.77 10.71
C LYS A 127 -1.04 6.16 10.31
N LYS A 128 0.28 6.37 10.17
CA LYS A 128 0.85 7.65 9.74
C LYS A 128 0.41 8.02 8.33
N ALA A 129 0.39 7.05 7.41
CA ALA A 129 -0.09 7.25 6.05
C ALA A 129 -1.57 7.67 6.03
N MET A 130 -2.42 6.96 6.78
CA MET A 130 -3.84 7.32 6.94
C MET A 130 -4.03 8.74 7.50
N LEU A 131 -3.29 9.10 8.56
CA LEU A 131 -3.40 10.44 9.15
C LEU A 131 -3.00 11.54 8.16
N ARG A 132 -2.01 11.28 7.30
CA ARG A 132 -1.62 12.22 6.25
C ARG A 132 -2.74 12.44 5.23
N GLU A 133 -3.40 11.36 4.78
CA GLU A 133 -4.51 11.45 3.83
C GLU A 133 -5.70 12.25 4.40
N VAL A 134 -5.95 12.13 5.71
CA VAL A 134 -7.01 12.89 6.40
C VAL A 134 -6.67 14.37 6.53
N ILE A 135 -5.39 14.70 6.74
CA ILE A 135 -4.94 16.08 6.99
C ILE A 135 -4.70 16.85 5.68
N ASN A 136 -4.20 16.19 4.63
CA ASN A 136 -3.86 16.82 3.34
C ASN A 136 -4.63 16.20 2.15
N PRO A 137 -5.96 16.37 2.07
CA PRO A 137 -6.74 15.82 0.95
C PRO A 137 -6.48 16.50 -0.40
N LEU A 138 -5.86 17.69 -0.43
CA LEU A 138 -5.76 18.56 -1.61
C LEU A 138 -4.49 18.37 -2.46
N GLU A 139 -3.49 17.58 -2.04
CA GLU A 139 -2.27 17.38 -2.84
C GLU A 139 -2.38 16.21 -3.84
N HIS A 140 -3.41 15.37 -3.73
CA HIS A 140 -3.58 14.20 -4.59
C HIS A 140 -4.12 14.51 -5.99
N GLU A 141 -4.68 15.70 -6.24
CA GLU A 141 -5.15 16.09 -7.59
C GLU A 141 -4.07 16.76 -8.47
N GLY A 142 -2.89 17.08 -7.93
CA GLY A 142 -1.88 17.90 -8.61
C GLY A 142 -0.67 17.17 -9.21
N LYS A 143 -0.45 15.89 -8.88
CA LYS A 143 0.70 15.11 -9.39
C LYS A 143 0.33 14.24 -10.58
N GLY A 144 -0.37 14.81 -11.55
CA GLY A 144 -0.34 14.27 -12.90
C GLY A 144 1.11 14.32 -13.38
N PHE A 145 1.71 13.16 -13.65
CA PHE A 145 2.98 13.08 -14.35
C PHE A 145 2.84 13.83 -15.67
N SER A 146 3.29 15.08 -15.72
CA SER A 146 3.39 15.84 -16.95
C SER A 146 4.59 15.28 -17.73
N LEU A 147 4.33 14.21 -18.47
CA LEU A 147 5.14 13.85 -19.63
C LEU A 147 4.85 14.89 -20.71
N HIS A 148 5.47 16.06 -20.62
CA HIS A 148 5.72 16.89 -21.79
C HIS A 148 7.18 16.69 -22.19
N GLY A 149 7.38 15.67 -23.03
CA GLY A 149 8.42 15.75 -24.04
C GLY A 149 7.91 16.64 -25.16
N GLN A 150 8.58 17.77 -25.37
CA GLN A 150 9.33 18.11 -26.59
C GLN A 150 10.14 19.38 -26.33
#